data_AF-A0A348XFE7-F1
#
_entry.id   AF-A0A348XFE7-F1
#
_cell.length_a   1.000
_cell.length_b   1.000
_cell.length_c   1.000
_cell.angle_alpha   90.00
_cell.angle_beta   90.00
_cell.angle_gamma   90.00
#
_symmetry.space_group_name_H-M   'P 1'
#
loop_
_entity.id
_entity.type
_entity.pdbx_description
1 polymer ?
#
loop_
_entity_poly.entity_id
_entity_poly.type
_entity_poly.pdbx_seq_one_letter_code
_entity_poly.pdbx_strand_id
1 'polypeptide(L)'
;QSEERLDFALETSRTGGWTLNLQDHSSYRSLQHDRIFGYDEMILDWTYEMFLEHVMPEDRTRVDALFRTATETQTDWSWECRVRRKDGEVRWIWAAEQIVPTHPAIRR
;
A
#
# COMPACT_ATOMS: atom_id res chain seq x y z
N GLN A 1 -4.80 16.27 -14.65
CA GLN A 1 -3.52 16.11 -15.39
C GLN A 1 -2.43 15.42 -14.58
N SER A 2 -1.98 15.90 -13.41
CA SER A 2 -0.93 15.20 -12.65
C SER A 2 -1.39 13.83 -12.13
N GLU A 3 -2.61 13.78 -11.57
CA GLU A 3 -3.21 12.58 -10.99
C GLU A 3 -3.60 11.55 -12.07
N GLU A 4 -4.30 11.97 -13.13
CA GLU A 4 -4.64 11.11 -14.28
C GLU A 4 -3.40 10.43 -14.91
N ARG A 5 -2.26 11.15 -14.97
CA ARG A 5 -1.01 10.58 -15.51
C ARG A 5 -0.36 9.59 -14.54
N LEU A 6 -0.45 9.85 -13.23
CA LEU A 6 0.01 8.94 -12.19
C LEU A 6 -0.82 7.65 -12.23
N ASP A 7 -2.15 7.77 -12.24
CA ASP A 7 -3.05 6.62 -12.26
C ASP A 7 -2.86 5.77 -13.51
N PHE A 8 -2.70 6.40 -14.68
CA PHE A 8 -2.40 5.69 -15.92
C PHE A 8 -1.08 4.92 -15.85
N ALA A 9 -0.03 5.51 -15.25
CA ALA A 9 1.26 4.85 -15.09
C ALA A 9 1.14 3.63 -14.15
N LEU A 10 0.46 3.80 -13.01
CA LEU A 10 0.21 2.75 -12.02
C LEU A 10 -0.61 1.59 -12.62
N GLU A 11 -1.67 1.90 -13.37
CA GLU A 11 -2.49 0.89 -14.04
C GLU A 11 -1.68 0.11 -15.08
N THR A 12 -0.90 0.80 -15.90
CA THR A 12 -0.08 0.17 -16.96
C THR A 12 1.04 -0.69 -16.37
N SER A 13 1.67 -0.27 -15.26
CA SER A 13 2.70 -1.05 -14.57
C SER A 13 2.14 -2.14 -13.66
N ARG A 14 0.81 -2.18 -13.45
CA ARG A 14 0.13 -3.01 -12.45
C ARG A 14 0.62 -2.77 -11.03
N THR A 15 1.06 -1.55 -10.73
CA THR A 15 1.50 -1.11 -9.41
C THR A 15 0.36 -0.44 -8.68
N GLY A 16 0.12 -0.81 -7.43
CA GLY A 16 -0.76 -0.07 -6.54
C GLY A 16 0.02 1.07 -5.87
N GLY A 17 -0.51 2.29 -5.94
CA GLY A 17 -0.04 3.41 -5.15
C GLY A 17 -0.85 3.53 -3.85
N TRP A 18 -0.17 3.84 -2.75
CA TRP A 18 -0.79 4.21 -1.48
C TRP A 18 0.06 5.28 -0.79
N THR A 19 -0.58 6.10 0.04
CA THR A 19 0.09 7.03 0.94
C THR A 19 -0.62 7.02 2.30
N LEU A 20 0.16 7.21 3.36
CA LEU A 20 -0.35 7.41 4.71
C LEU A 20 0.28 8.69 5.26
N ASN A 21 -0.55 9.65 5.61
CA ASN A 21 -0.12 10.85 6.31
C ASN A 21 -0.15 10.59 7.81
N LEU A 22 1.03 10.52 8.43
CA LEU A 22 1.17 10.26 9.85
C LEU A 22 0.72 11.42 10.76
N GLN A 23 0.48 12.63 10.21
CA GLN A 23 0.05 13.79 11.00
C GLN A 23 -1.46 13.84 11.21
N ASP A 24 -2.23 13.62 10.14
CA ASP A 24 -3.69 13.70 10.15
C ASP A 24 -4.38 12.34 9.97
N HIS A 25 -3.58 11.27 9.86
CA HIS A 25 -4.03 9.89 9.61
C HIS A 25 -4.83 9.71 8.31
N SER A 26 -4.76 10.66 7.38
CA SER A 26 -5.35 10.49 6.06
C SER A 26 -4.56 9.46 5.25
N SER A 27 -5.27 8.64 4.49
CA SER A 27 -4.68 7.68 3.58
C SER A 27 -5.26 7.83 2.19
N TYR A 28 -4.42 7.77 1.17
CA TYR A 28 -4.86 7.65 -0.21
C TYR A 28 -4.43 6.29 -0.77
N ARG A 29 -5.24 5.74 -1.68
CA ARG A 29 -4.90 4.57 -2.47
C ARG A 29 -5.42 4.71 -3.88
N SER A 30 -4.65 4.22 -4.84
CA SER A 30 -5.09 4.06 -6.23
C SER A 30 -6.08 2.89 -6.36
N LEU A 31 -6.96 2.92 -7.38
CA LEU A 31 -7.82 1.77 -7.70
C LEU A 31 -7.01 0.50 -8.03
N GLN A 32 -5.83 0.67 -8.61
CA GLN A 32 -4.95 -0.45 -8.96
C GLN A 32 -4.46 -1.23 -7.73
N HIS A 33 -4.31 -0.56 -6.58
CA HIS A 33 -4.02 -1.22 -5.32
C HIS A 33 -5.11 -2.26 -4.99
N ASP A 34 -6.37 -1.85 -5.01
CA ASP A 34 -7.50 -2.74 -4.65
C ASP A 34 -7.66 -3.88 -5.67
N ARG A 35 -7.37 -3.61 -6.95
CA ARG A 35 -7.31 -4.63 -8.00
C ARG A 35 -6.21 -5.68 -7.79
N ILE A 36 -5.08 -5.34 -7.17
CA ILE A 36 -4.04 -6.32 -6.78
C ILE A 36 -4.61 -7.36 -5.82
N PHE A 37 -5.54 -6.96 -4.95
CA PHE A 37 -6.20 -7.84 -3.99
C PHE A 37 -7.51 -8.46 -4.51
N GLY A 38 -7.92 -8.14 -5.74
CA GLY A 38 -9.07 -8.75 -6.41
C GLY A 38 -10.38 -8.00 -6.25
N TYR A 39 -10.33 -6.69 -6.00
CA TYR A 39 -11.49 -5.82 -5.99
C TYR A 39 -11.53 -4.99 -7.29
N ASP A 40 -12.70 -4.95 -7.94
CA ASP A 40 -12.90 -4.18 -9.17
C ASP A 40 -13.16 -2.69 -8.89
N GLU A 41 -13.56 -2.36 -7.66
CA GLU A 41 -13.88 -1.03 -7.15
C GLU A 41 -13.04 -0.71 -5.91
N MET A 42 -12.90 0.58 -5.60
CA MET A 42 -12.23 1.02 -4.38
C MET A 42 -13.04 0.63 -3.14
N ILE A 43 -12.37 0.01 -2.18
CA ILE A 43 -12.88 -0.23 -0.84
C ILE A 43 -12.69 1.04 -0.02
N LEU A 44 -13.80 1.65 0.38
CA LEU A 44 -13.85 2.89 1.15
C LEU A 44 -13.06 2.76 2.47
N ASP A 45 -13.34 1.71 3.24
CA ASP A 45 -12.81 1.53 4.60
C ASP A 45 -11.65 0.54 4.64
N TRP A 46 -10.77 0.50 3.63
CA TRP A 46 -9.67 -0.44 3.70
C TRP A 46 -8.66 -0.07 4.77
N THR A 47 -8.42 -1.03 5.66
CA THR A 47 -7.52 -0.89 6.81
C THR A 47 -6.26 -1.75 6.66
N TYR A 48 -5.31 -1.52 7.56
CA TYR A 48 -4.12 -2.36 7.66
C TYR A 48 -4.46 -3.82 8.01
N GLU A 49 -5.45 -4.03 8.87
CA GLU A 49 -5.94 -5.37 9.23
C GLU A 49 -6.51 -6.09 8.01
N MET A 50 -7.28 -5.41 7.17
CA MET A 50 -7.77 -5.97 5.90
C MET A 50 -6.61 -6.39 4.99
N PHE A 51 -5.55 -5.59 4.90
CA PHE A 51 -4.34 -5.99 4.18
C PHE A 51 -3.73 -7.28 4.76
N LEU A 52 -3.52 -7.34 6.08
CA LEU A 52 -2.96 -8.52 6.74
C LEU A 52 -3.84 -9.78 6.57
N GLU A 53 -5.16 -9.64 6.45
CA GLU A 53 -6.06 -10.75 6.16
C GLU A 53 -5.81 -11.37 4.79
N HIS A 54 -5.41 -10.57 3.79
CA HIS A 54 -5.02 -11.06 2.48
C HIS A 54 -3.64 -11.72 2.51
N VAL A 55 -2.72 -11.28 3.38
CA VAL A 55 -1.41 -11.94 3.54
C VAL A 55 -1.59 -13.38 4.00
N MET A 56 -0.87 -14.31 3.38
CA MET A 56 -0.91 -15.73 3.74
C MET A 56 -0.53 -15.93 5.21
N PRO A 57 -1.22 -16.82 5.97
CA PRO A 57 -1.01 -16.97 7.41
C PRO A 57 0.45 -17.17 7.83
N GLU A 58 1.24 -17.86 7.02
CA GLU A 58 2.65 -18.14 7.24
C GLU A 58 3.54 -16.90 7.12
N ASP A 59 3.10 -15.90 6.35
CA ASP A 59 3.83 -14.66 6.09
C ASP A 59 3.37 -13.51 7.01
N ARG A 60 2.19 -13.59 7.65
CA ARG A 60 1.58 -12.50 8.43
C ARG A 60 2.46 -11.95 9.53
N THR A 61 3.01 -12.81 10.38
CA THR A 61 3.85 -12.38 11.51
C THR A 61 5.09 -11.62 11.04
N ARG A 62 5.71 -12.09 9.96
CA ARG A 62 6.88 -11.44 9.37
C ARG A 62 6.52 -10.09 8.76
N VAL A 63 5.42 -10.02 8.00
CA VAL A 63 4.96 -8.77 7.38
C VAL A 63 4.57 -7.74 8.45
N ASP A 64 3.88 -8.15 9.51
CA ASP A 64 3.48 -7.25 10.59
C ASP A 64 4.67 -6.67 11.35
N ALA A 65 5.65 -7.50 11.70
CA ALA A 65 6.86 -7.05 12.37
C ALA A 65 7.63 -6.02 11.53
N LEU A 66 7.71 -6.24 10.22
CA LEU A 66 8.45 -5.34 9.34
C LEU A 66 7.69 -4.02 9.08
N PHE A 67 6.37 -4.06 8.92
CA PHE A 67 5.55 -2.85 8.79
C PHE A 67 5.65 -1.96 10.02
N ARG A 68 5.55 -2.55 11.22
CA ARG A 68 5.73 -1.82 12.50
C ARG A 68 7.12 -1.22 12.61
N THR A 69 8.15 -2.01 12.31
CA THR A 69 9.53 -1.55 12.34
C THR A 69 9.70 -0.33 11.44
N ALA A 70 9.24 -0.39 10.18
CA ALA A 70 9.39 0.72 9.24
C ALA A 70 8.66 2.00 9.67
N THR A 71 7.45 1.85 10.23
CA THR A 71 6.69 2.97 10.78
C THR A 71 7.41 3.60 11.98
N GLU A 72 7.99 2.78 12.87
CA GLU A 72 8.69 3.22 14.08
C GLU A 72 10.07 3.84 13.78
N THR A 73 10.86 3.22 12.91
CA THR A 73 12.23 3.66 12.59
C THR A 73 12.24 4.78 11.56
N GLN A 74 11.11 5.05 10.92
CA GLN A 74 10.99 5.98 9.83
C GLN A 74 11.99 5.73 8.69
N THR A 75 12.18 4.45 8.34
CA THR A 75 13.13 4.05 7.29
C THR A 75 12.42 3.44 6.10
N ASP A 76 12.90 3.79 4.90
CA ASP A 76 12.48 3.15 3.66
C ASP A 76 12.69 1.64 3.76
N TRP A 77 11.68 0.87 3.34
CA TRP A 77 11.75 -0.58 3.36
C TRP A 77 10.96 -1.20 2.21
N SER A 78 11.34 -2.42 1.84
CA SER A 78 10.63 -3.20 0.84
C SER A 78 10.59 -4.68 1.21
N TRP A 79 9.56 -5.37 0.75
CA TRP A 79 9.34 -6.77 1.05
C TRP A 79 8.49 -7.48 0.02
N GLU A 80 8.62 -8.80 0.04
CA GLU A 80 7.78 -9.69 -0.72
C GLU A 80 6.97 -10.57 0.23
N CYS A 81 5.70 -10.78 -0.13
CA CYS A 81 4.85 -11.75 0.53
C CYS A 81 3.84 -12.33 -0.45
N ARG A 82 3.28 -13.48 -0.06
CA ARG A 82 2.13 -14.05 -0.76
C ARG A 82 0.85 -13.47 -0.20
N VAL A 83 -0.05 -13.10 -1.10
CA VAL A 83 -1.41 -12.67 -0.75
C VAL A 83 -2.42 -13.57 -1.44
N ARG A 84 -3.48 -13.89 -0.71
CA ARG A 84 -4.69 -14.50 -1.25
C ARG A 84 -5.67 -13.39 -1.58
N ARG A 85 -6.03 -13.31 -2.85
CA ARG A 85 -7.00 -12.36 -3.39
C ARG A 85 -8.43 -12.72 -3.00
N LYS A 86 -9.36 -11.80 -3.19
CA LYS A 86 -10.80 -12.00 -3.00
C LYS A 86 -11.35 -13.17 -3.84
N ASP A 87 -10.83 -13.33 -5.05
CA ASP A 87 -11.16 -14.42 -5.99
C ASP A 87 -10.58 -15.79 -5.56
N GLY A 88 -9.77 -15.83 -4.50
CA GLY A 88 -9.14 -17.03 -3.95
C GLY A 88 -7.77 -17.34 -4.56
N GLU A 89 -7.34 -16.63 -5.61
CA GLU A 89 -6.02 -16.83 -6.21
C GLU A 89 -4.91 -16.34 -5.26
N VAL A 90 -3.82 -17.10 -5.19
CA VAL A 90 -2.62 -16.71 -4.44
C VAL A 90 -1.59 -16.13 -5.39
N ARG A 91 -1.08 -14.94 -5.07
CA ARG A 91 -0.03 -14.27 -5.84
C ARG A 91 1.07 -13.73 -4.95
N TRP A 92 2.26 -13.57 -5.54
CA TRP A 92 3.32 -12.78 -4.93
C TRP A 92 3.09 -11.30 -5.19
N ILE A 93 3.31 -10.49 -4.17
CA ILE A 93 3.45 -9.05 -4.29
C ILE A 93 4.81 -8.63 -3.77
N TRP A 94 5.34 -7.57 -4.37
CA TRP A 94 6.41 -6.77 -3.79
C TRP A 94 5.79 -5.45 -3.35
N ALA A 95 6.01 -5.10 -2.09
CA ALA A 95 5.59 -3.84 -1.52
C ALA A 95 6.82 -3.06 -1.09
N ALA A 96 6.76 -1.75 -1.28
CA ALA A 96 7.77 -0.84 -0.78
C ALA A 96 7.10 0.39 -0.20
N GLU A 97 7.74 0.91 0.82
CA GLU A 97 7.35 2.11 1.51
C GLU A 97 8.54 3.07 1.48
N GLN A 98 8.25 4.31 1.13
CA GLN A 98 9.21 5.40 1.15
C GLN A 98 8.66 6.51 2.03
N ILE A 99 9.46 6.96 2.99
CA ILE A 99 9.07 8.09 3.83
C ILE A 99 9.46 9.37 3.14
N VAL A 100 8.44 10.13 2.76
CA VAL A 100 8.63 11.44 2.15
C VAL A 100 8.48 12.49 3.26
N PRO A 101 9.53 13.29 3.55
CA PRO A 101 9.39 14.41 4.46
C PRO A 101 8.29 15.34 3.93
N THR A 102 7.31 15.67 4.77
CA THR A 102 6.35 16.72 4.45
C THR A 102 7.14 18.00 4.18
N HIS A 103 7.23 18.41 2.92
CA HIS A 103 7.97 19.62 2.57
C HIS A 103 7.27 20.78 3.31
N PRO A 104 7.97 21.54 4.18
CA PRO A 104 7.36 22.73 4.74
C PRO A 104 7.04 23.62 3.56
N ALA A 105 5.75 23.88 3.33
CA ALA A 105 5.30 24.81 2.33
C ALA A 105 6.14 26.08 2.49
N ILE A 106 6.88 26.46 1.44
CA ILE A 106 7.55 27.75 1.38
C ILE A 106 6.43 28.78 1.50
N ARG A 107 6.17 29.26 2.72
CA ARG A 107 5.35 30.45 2.94
C ARG A 107 6.12 31.59 2.28
N ARG A 108 5.65 32.01 1.10
CA ARG A 108 5.94 33.33 0.57
C ARG A 108 5.05 34.35 1.27
#